data_AF-A0A1B7MXV8-F1
#
_entry.id   AF-A0A1B7MXV8-F1
#
_cell.length_a   1.000
_cell.length_b   1.000
_cell.length_c   1.000
_cell.angle_alpha   90.00
_cell.angle_beta   90.00
_cell.angle_gamma   90.00
#
_symmetry.space_group_name_H-M   'P 1'
#
loop_
_entity.id
_entity.type
_entity.pdbx_description
1 polymer ?
#
loop_
_entity_poly.entity_id
_entity_poly.type
_entity_poly.pdbx_seq_one_letter_code
_entity_poly.pdbx_strand_id
1 'polypeptide(L)' 'AGHLCTFLPKYHCERNFIEFFWDAVKRYLCENCDYTFEMLKTNLPKAMAAV' A
#
# COMPACT_ATOMS: atom_id res chain seq x y z
N ALA A 1 17.15 1.26 -23.66
CA ALA A 1 16.97 0.36 -22.51
C ALA A 1 15.47 0.11 -22.32
N GLY A 2 15.06 -1.14 -22.17
CA GLY A 2 13.64 -1.53 -21.99
C GLY A 2 13.37 -2.02 -20.57
N HIS A 3 12.12 -1.93 -20.14
CA HIS A 3 11.67 -2.47 -18.85
C HIS A 3 11.22 -3.92 -19.01
N LEU A 4 11.49 -4.75 -18.01
CA LEU A 4 10.93 -6.10 -17.93
C LEU A 4 9.50 -6.02 -17.37
N CYS A 5 8.53 -6.55 -18.11
CA CYS A 5 7.14 -6.65 -17.65
C CYS A 5 6.91 -7.99 -16.94
N THR A 6 6.43 -7.95 -15.71
CA THR A 6 6.06 -9.16 -14.96
C THR A 6 4.56 -9.40 -15.08
N PHE A 7 4.16 -10.54 -15.63
CA PHE A 7 2.75 -10.92 -15.75
C PHE A 7 2.32 -11.76 -14.55
N LEU A 8 1.26 -11.31 -13.87
CA LEU A 8 0.67 -12.02 -12.74
C LEU A 8 -0.64 -12.69 -13.16
N PRO A 9 -0.99 -13.87 -12.60
CA PRO A 9 -2.25 -14.54 -12.89
C PRO A 9 -3.47 -13.68 -12.54
N LYS A 10 -4.48 -13.71 -13.40
CA LYS A 10 -5.73 -12.97 -13.17
C LYS A 10 -6.49 -13.57 -11.98
N TYR A 11 -7.07 -12.70 -11.14
CA TYR A 11 -7.85 -13.08 -9.94
C TYR A 11 -7.04 -13.74 -8.81
N HIS A 12 -5.71 -13.64 -8.85
CA HIS A 12 -4.81 -14.11 -7.79
C HIS A 12 -4.13 -12.93 -7.10
N CYS A 13 -4.91 -12.14 -6.35
CA CYS A 13 -4.40 -10.97 -5.63
C CYS A 13 -3.35 -11.33 -4.58
N GLU A 14 -3.37 -12.55 -4.05
CA GLU A 14 -2.36 -13.08 -3.12
C GLU A 14 -0.95 -13.16 -3.71
N ARG A 15 -0.85 -13.16 -5.05
CA ARG A 15 0.44 -13.19 -5.77
C ARG A 15 0.94 -11.80 -6.13
N ASN A 16 0.12 -10.77 -5.96
CA ASN A 16 0.48 -9.40 -6.28
C ASN A 16 1.06 -8.72 -5.04
N PHE A 17 2.39 -8.56 -5.01
CA PHE A 17 3.11 -7.98 -3.86
C PHE A 17 2.56 -6.62 -3.43
N ILE A 18 2.03 -5.84 -4.36
CA ILE A 18 1.46 -4.52 -4.07
C ILE A 18 0.27 -4.61 -3.10
N GLU A 19 -0.48 -5.72 -3.10
CA GLU A 19 -1.61 -5.92 -2.20
C GLU A 19 -1.14 -6.08 -0.75
N PHE A 20 -0.08 -6.88 -0.53
CA PHE A 20 0.52 -7.03 0.79
C PHE A 20 1.08 -5.70 1.33
N PHE A 21 1.77 -4.95 0.48
CA PHE A 21 2.29 -3.62 0.84
C PHE A 21 1.15 -2.68 1.25
N TRP A 22 0.09 -2.59 0.45
CA TRP A 22 -1.04 -1.72 0.76
C TRP A 22 -1.86 -2.19 1.97
N ASP A 23 -1.91 -3.48 2.26
CA ASP A 23 -2.55 -4.00 3.47
C ASP A 23 -1.84 -3.49 4.74
N ALA A 24 -0.50 -3.57 4.76
CA ALA A 24 0.30 -3.04 5.86
C ALA A 24 0.16 -1.52 6.02
N VAL A 25 0.18 -0.77 4.90
CA VAL A 25 -0.05 0.68 4.91
C VAL A 25 -1.44 1.02 5.46
N LYS A 26 -2.49 0.31 5.03
CA LYS A 26 -3.86 0.52 5.52
C LYS A 26 -3.95 0.26 7.02
N ARG A 27 -3.32 -0.81 7.52
CA ARG A 27 -3.30 -1.10 8.97
C ARG A 27 -2.67 0.04 9.75
N TYR A 28 -1.50 0.52 9.34
CA TYR A 28 -0.85 1.67 9.98
C TYR A 28 -1.78 2.90 10.01
N LEU A 29 -2.42 3.22 8.88
CA LEU A 29 -3.30 4.37 8.78
C LEU A 29 -4.55 4.21 9.67
N CYS A 30 -5.12 3.02 9.77
CA CYS A 30 -6.24 2.76 10.68
C CYS A 30 -5.85 2.97 12.16
N GLU A 31 -4.62 2.65 12.54
CA GLU A 31 -4.13 2.81 13.90
C GLU A 31 -3.70 4.26 14.24
N ASN A 32 -3.35 5.06 13.23
CA ASN A 32 -2.69 6.36 13.41
C ASN A 32 -3.44 7.57 12.81
N CYS A 33 -4.61 7.37 12.19
CA CYS A 33 -5.42 8.46 11.62
C CYS A 33 -6.77 8.61 12.30
N ASP A 34 -7.28 9.83 12.30
CA ASP A 34 -8.60 10.22 12.82
C ASP A 34 -9.73 10.13 11.78
N TYR A 35 -9.49 9.39 10.69
CA TYR A 35 -10.37 9.27 9.52
C TYR A 35 -10.67 10.58 8.78
N THR A 36 -9.90 11.65 9.02
CA THR A 36 -9.93 12.85 8.19
C THR A 36 -8.99 12.72 6.99
N PHE A 37 -9.34 13.39 5.89
CA PHE A 37 -8.51 13.37 4.69
C PHE A 37 -7.16 14.07 4.89
N GLU A 38 -7.11 15.11 5.73
CA GLU A 38 -5.88 15.84 6.01
C GLU A 38 -4.91 15.02 6.87
N MET A 39 -5.41 14.27 7.85
CA MET A 39 -4.59 13.35 8.62
C MET A 39 -4.09 12.18 7.76
N LEU A 40 -4.95 11.65 6.88
CA LEU A 40 -4.55 10.63 5.90
C LEU A 40 -3.38 11.11 5.04
N LYS A 41 -3.48 12.29 4.43
CA LYS A 41 -2.37 12.88 3.64
C LYS A 41 -1.09 13.02 4.45
N THR A 42 -1.20 13.46 5.69
CA THR A 42 -0.06 13.70 6.58
C THR A 42 0.64 12.39 6.97
N ASN A 43 -0.14 11.33 7.20
CA ASN A 43 0.39 10.05 7.69
C ASN A 43 0.68 9.04 6.58
N LEU A 44 0.18 9.23 5.36
CA LEU A 44 0.44 8.31 4.24
C LEU A 44 1.94 8.14 3.95
N PRO A 45 2.78 9.20 3.87
CA PRO A 45 4.22 9.02 3.67
C PRO A 45 4.89 8.27 4.82
N LYS A 46 4.44 8.48 6.06
CA LYS A 46 4.95 7.77 7.24
C LYS A 46 4.56 6.30 7.22
N ALA A 47 3.32 6.01 6.85
CA ALA A 47 2.82 4.65 6.69
C ALA A 47 3.60 3.89 5.62
N MET A 48 3.86 4.53 4.47
CA MET A 48 4.64 3.92 3.38
C MET A 48 6.11 3.71 3.74
N ALA A 49 6.67 4.51 4.65
CA ALA A 49 8.04 4.33 5.15
C ALA A 49 8.15 3.31 6.29
N ALA A 50 7.02 2.92 6.90
CA ALA A 50 6.97 1.96 8.01
C ALA A 50 6.74 0.51 7.55
N VAL A 51 6.55 0.29 6.23
CA VAL A 51 6.40 -1.01 5.58
C VAL A 51 7.69 -1.35 4.84
#